data_AF-A0A939HRE7-F1
#
_entry.id   AF-A0A939HRE7-F1
#
_cell.length_a   1.000
_cell.length_b   1.000
_cell.length_c   1.000
_cell.angle_alpha   90.00
_cell.angle_beta   90.00
_cell.angle_gamma   90.00
#
_symmetry.space_group_name_H-M   'P 1'
#
loop_
_entity.id
_entity.type
_entity.pdbx_description
1 polymer ?
#
loop_
_entity_poly.entity_id
_entity_poly.type
_entity_poly.pdbx_seq_one_letter_code
_entity_poly.pdbx_strand_id
1 'polypeptide(L)'
;MNSQKSTDITPKELKRYDNRPGFDLVNRKKVGLPVYKVTLQAIIQIRKPIPPIEEYVLKAMDAGLNSEYIGDFLGLEQEIIKDAMINLRRSEDIDLIAPEGSSMQVWQLTQKGKITLKEAQTIVPEERTFNIDFDGLRRKACWYGQWLLKPGDLRQDEIIEIDPSPNKPPELSDIKLKDVDEIISELEQKRRRKQEQQEQQDLLALKAIERRSRFFQPALALIYKAKESDEVQVAFAIDGILSPEHEQVFAGTHSLKKLRILESLKESEPGKLAGKVFGPELITQDRLKEAEELQHKFDYAQVELDTSQEQLEEAENDRKKAELQQKISDPQQAVWNLKVYDHQPMLQNAIDNSQERLMIISPWIRANVVDKKFLQAFEKMLKRRVEVFIGYGLGNEDKNMSEADSKAEKELEKLARKYKNFWLKRLGNTHAKILICDTKFMITTSFNWLSFKGDPDRTFRDERGTLVSIPKNIDELFASYRKKFD
;
A
#
# COMPACT_ATOMS: atom_id res chain seq x y z
N MET A 1 7.14 -14.38 -16.09
CA MET A 1 7.85 -14.34 -14.78
C MET A 1 7.10 -13.36 -13.91
N ASN A 2 6.18 -13.87 -13.08
CA ASN A 2 5.33 -13.10 -12.19
C ASN A 2 6.14 -12.64 -10.98
N SER A 3 6.61 -11.40 -10.99
CA SER A 3 7.00 -10.74 -9.74
C SER A 3 5.71 -10.27 -9.08
N GLN A 4 5.10 -11.16 -8.28
CA GLN A 4 4.29 -10.71 -7.15
C GLN A 4 5.23 -9.86 -6.29
N LYS A 5 5.23 -8.53 -6.50
CA LYS A 5 5.68 -7.63 -5.44
C LYS A 5 4.68 -7.85 -4.31
N SER A 6 5.07 -8.73 -3.39
CA SER A 6 4.26 -9.04 -2.24
C SER A 6 3.93 -7.71 -1.56
N THR A 7 2.64 -7.43 -1.40
CA THR A 7 2.14 -6.39 -0.49
C THR A 7 2.43 -6.73 0.98
N ASP A 8 3.27 -7.72 1.26
CA ASP A 8 3.84 -7.96 2.58
C ASP A 8 4.87 -6.89 2.89
N ILE A 9 4.35 -5.77 3.38
CA ILE A 9 5.14 -4.73 4.01
C ILE A 9 5.91 -5.39 5.17
N THR A 10 7.23 -5.23 5.17
CA THR A 10 8.12 -5.75 6.20
C THR A 10 7.86 -5.06 7.55
N PRO A 11 8.18 -5.70 8.69
CA PRO A 11 8.11 -5.03 9.99
C PRO A 11 8.89 -3.71 10.06
N LYS A 12 10.00 -3.59 9.32
CA LYS A 12 10.77 -2.34 9.21
C LYS A 12 9.97 -1.23 8.53
N GLU A 13 9.28 -1.53 7.44
CA GLU A 13 8.44 -0.56 6.74
C GLU A 13 7.21 -0.16 7.57
N LEU A 14 6.68 -1.04 8.43
CA LEU A 14 5.59 -0.67 9.35
C LEU A 14 5.98 0.36 10.40
N LYS A 15 7.22 0.28 10.91
CA LYS A 15 7.72 1.27 11.87
C LYS A 15 7.68 2.69 11.31
N ARG A 16 7.87 2.85 9.99
CA ARG A 16 7.77 4.16 9.32
C ARG A 16 6.38 4.79 9.47
N TYR A 17 5.34 3.97 9.62
CA TYR A 17 3.96 4.44 9.78
C TYR A 17 3.56 4.66 11.24
N ASP A 18 4.37 4.23 12.21
CA ASP A 18 4.05 4.33 13.64
C ASP A 18 4.60 5.62 14.28
N ASN A 19 4.46 6.74 13.55
CA ASN A 19 4.98 8.06 13.94
C ASN A 19 3.85 9.08 14.17
N ARG A 20 2.64 8.62 14.53
CA ARG A 20 1.46 9.47 14.67
C ARG A 20 1.33 10.00 16.10
N PRO A 21 1.46 11.31 16.37
CA PRO A 21 1.38 11.83 17.74
C PRO A 21 0.04 11.52 18.40
N GLY A 22 0.07 10.99 19.62
CA GLY A 22 -1.15 10.64 20.39
C GLY A 22 -1.83 9.34 19.98
N PHE A 23 -1.31 8.62 18.98
CA PHE A 23 -1.87 7.35 18.50
C PHE A 23 -0.81 6.25 18.47
N ASP A 24 -1.25 5.00 18.64
CA ASP A 24 -0.46 3.80 18.40
C ASP A 24 -0.96 3.06 17.15
N LEU A 25 -0.05 2.60 16.29
CA LEU A 25 -0.39 1.66 15.23
C LEU A 25 -0.69 0.28 15.83
N VAL A 26 -1.97 -0.07 15.90
CA VAL A 26 -2.44 -1.30 16.56
C VAL A 26 -2.66 -2.46 15.61
N ASN A 27 -2.94 -2.19 14.33
CA ASN A 27 -3.16 -3.23 13.33
C ASN A 27 -2.91 -2.74 11.91
N ARG A 28 -2.78 -3.69 10.98
CA ARG A 28 -2.74 -3.47 9.54
C ARG A 28 -3.53 -4.55 8.79
N LYS A 29 -4.18 -4.17 7.69
CA LYS A 29 -4.82 -5.14 6.78
C LYS A 29 -4.64 -4.78 5.33
N LYS A 30 -4.52 -5.81 4.49
CA LYS A 30 -4.63 -5.65 3.04
C LYS A 30 -6.09 -5.36 2.72
N VAL A 31 -6.33 -4.28 1.98
CA VAL A 31 -7.66 -3.85 1.59
C VAL A 31 -7.71 -3.54 0.10
N GLY A 32 -8.89 -3.67 -0.50
CA GLY A 32 -9.18 -3.22 -1.85
C GLY A 32 -9.98 -1.93 -1.80
N LEU A 33 -9.37 -0.81 -2.18
CA LEU A 33 -10.06 0.47 -2.32
C LEU A 33 -10.94 0.45 -3.58
N PRO A 34 -12.19 0.91 -3.52
CA PRO A 34 -13.15 0.75 -4.61
C PRO A 34 -12.77 1.63 -5.80
N VAL A 35 -12.64 1.03 -6.98
CA VAL A 35 -12.36 1.73 -8.24
C VAL A 35 -13.36 1.30 -9.31
N TYR A 36 -13.87 2.25 -10.08
CA TYR A 36 -14.71 1.96 -11.24
C TYR A 36 -13.91 2.24 -12.51
N LYS A 37 -13.76 1.22 -13.37
CA LYS A 37 -13.37 1.45 -14.76
C LYS A 37 -14.58 1.95 -15.52
N VAL A 38 -14.48 3.18 -16.03
CA VAL A 38 -15.57 3.87 -16.72
C VAL A 38 -15.18 4.10 -18.17
N THR A 39 -16.02 3.62 -19.08
CA THR A 39 -15.92 3.90 -20.51
C THR A 39 -16.82 5.10 -20.80
N LEU A 40 -16.19 6.23 -21.12
CA LEU A 40 -16.82 7.53 -21.35
C LEU A 40 -16.90 7.84 -22.84
N GLN A 41 -18.06 8.28 -23.30
CA GLN A 41 -18.23 8.91 -24.59
C GLN A 41 -18.13 10.42 -24.40
N ALA A 42 -17.21 11.06 -25.10
CA ALA A 42 -16.96 12.49 -25.02
C ALA A 42 -16.93 13.13 -26.42
N ILE A 43 -17.28 14.41 -26.46
CA ILE A 43 -17.12 15.26 -27.64
C ILE A 43 -15.79 15.97 -27.50
N ILE A 44 -14.92 15.77 -28.48
CA ILE A 44 -13.63 16.44 -28.56
C ILE A 44 -13.58 17.31 -29.80
N GLN A 45 -12.74 18.34 -29.74
CA GLN A 45 -12.39 19.16 -30.89
C GLN A 45 -10.91 19.02 -31.14
N ILE A 46 -10.55 18.50 -32.29
CA ILE A 46 -9.17 18.52 -32.75
C ILE A 46 -8.83 19.96 -33.14
N ARG A 47 -7.78 20.56 -32.58
CA ARG A 47 -7.35 21.91 -32.99
C ARG A 47 -6.82 21.89 -34.41
N LYS A 48 -7.11 22.98 -35.14
CA LYS A 48 -6.58 23.19 -36.49
C LYS A 48 -5.06 23.19 -36.46
N PRO A 49 -4.39 22.38 -37.32
CA PRO A 49 -2.93 22.40 -37.41
C PRO A 49 -2.42 23.76 -37.90
N ILE A 50 -3.31 24.55 -38.52
CA ILE A 50 -3.07 25.91 -38.99
C ILE A 50 -4.08 26.88 -38.37
N PRO A 51 -3.68 28.11 -38.01
CA PRO A 51 -4.64 29.10 -37.53
C PRO A 51 -5.60 29.56 -38.65
N PRO A 52 -6.77 30.12 -38.29
CA PRO A 52 -7.83 30.39 -39.27
C PRO A 52 -7.41 31.34 -40.40
N ILE A 53 -6.61 32.37 -40.10
CA ILE A 53 -6.18 33.35 -41.10
C ILE A 53 -5.29 32.66 -42.13
N GLU A 54 -4.29 31.90 -41.67
CA GLU A 54 -3.43 31.07 -42.51
C GLU A 54 -4.23 30.06 -43.33
N GLU A 55 -5.25 29.42 -42.78
CA GLU A 55 -6.16 28.53 -43.54
C GLU A 55 -6.87 29.26 -44.68
N TYR A 56 -7.43 30.45 -44.42
CA TYR A 56 -8.11 31.22 -45.46
C TYR A 56 -7.16 31.79 -46.50
N VAL A 57 -5.91 32.12 -46.12
CA VAL A 57 -4.84 32.47 -47.05
C VAL A 57 -4.51 31.28 -47.96
N LEU A 58 -4.32 30.08 -47.40
CA LEU A 58 -4.09 28.87 -48.20
C LEU A 58 -5.27 28.57 -49.13
N LYS A 59 -6.53 28.71 -48.67
CA LYS A 59 -7.73 28.55 -49.51
C LYS A 59 -7.77 29.55 -50.66
N ALA A 60 -7.45 30.81 -50.40
CA ALA A 60 -7.43 31.86 -51.40
C ALA A 60 -6.36 31.58 -52.48
N MET A 61 -5.16 31.16 -52.04
CA MET A 61 -4.09 30.76 -52.95
C MET A 61 -4.43 29.50 -53.76
N ASP A 62 -5.08 28.50 -53.15
CA ASP A 62 -5.51 27.27 -53.84
C ASP A 62 -6.59 27.56 -54.90
N ALA A 63 -7.47 28.52 -54.61
CA ALA A 63 -8.44 29.05 -55.56
C ALA A 63 -7.82 29.92 -56.66
N GLY A 64 -6.52 30.21 -56.60
CA GLY A 64 -5.78 30.98 -57.61
C GLY A 64 -5.78 32.50 -57.40
N LEU A 65 -6.15 32.99 -56.21
CA LEU A 65 -6.09 34.42 -55.90
C LEU A 65 -4.64 34.87 -55.71
N ASN A 66 -4.26 35.98 -56.35
CA ASN A 66 -2.93 36.57 -56.19
C ASN A 66 -2.77 37.14 -54.76
N SER A 67 -1.60 36.91 -54.16
CA SER A 67 -1.23 37.33 -52.80
C SER A 67 -1.54 38.80 -52.49
N GLU A 68 -1.44 39.70 -53.47
CA GLU A 68 -1.71 41.14 -53.27
C GLU A 68 -3.19 41.44 -52.99
N TYR A 69 -4.10 40.62 -53.51
CA TYR A 69 -5.55 40.82 -53.38
C TYR A 69 -6.18 39.98 -52.25
N ILE A 70 -5.40 39.14 -51.56
CA ILE A 70 -5.92 38.27 -50.49
C ILE A 70 -6.48 39.10 -49.32
N GLY A 71 -5.79 40.18 -48.92
CA GLY A 71 -6.26 41.06 -47.85
C GLY A 71 -7.59 41.71 -48.17
N ASP A 72 -7.70 42.29 -49.37
CA ASP A 72 -8.93 42.94 -49.84
C ASP A 72 -10.10 41.95 -49.96
N PHE A 73 -9.83 40.74 -50.44
CA PHE A 73 -10.83 39.69 -50.57
C PHE A 73 -11.34 39.17 -49.23
N LEU A 74 -10.44 39.00 -48.24
CA LEU A 74 -10.79 38.55 -46.89
C LEU A 74 -11.31 39.69 -45.99
N GLY A 75 -11.22 40.95 -46.44
CA GLY A 75 -11.58 42.12 -45.65
C GLY A 75 -10.63 42.36 -44.47
N LEU A 76 -9.36 41.98 -44.61
CA LEU A 76 -8.33 42.05 -43.57
C LEU A 76 -7.23 43.04 -43.96
N GLU A 77 -6.61 43.68 -42.97
CA GLU A 77 -5.47 44.57 -43.19
C GLU A 77 -4.27 43.81 -43.77
N GLN A 78 -3.54 44.46 -44.68
CA GLN A 78 -2.43 43.84 -45.39
C GLN A 78 -1.27 43.41 -44.46
N GLU A 79 -1.10 44.06 -43.31
CA GLU A 79 -0.13 43.63 -42.28
C GLU A 79 -0.47 42.25 -41.69
N ILE A 80 -1.76 41.97 -41.46
CA ILE A 80 -2.24 40.68 -40.94
C ILE A 80 -1.99 39.56 -41.96
N ILE A 81 -2.23 39.83 -43.25
CA ILE A 81 -1.93 38.87 -44.33
C ILE A 81 -0.43 38.62 -44.45
N LYS A 82 0.38 39.67 -44.34
CA LYS A 82 1.83 39.54 -44.39
C LYS A 82 2.36 38.64 -43.28
N ASP A 83 1.88 38.80 -42.05
CA ASP A 83 2.26 37.94 -40.93
C ASP A 83 1.82 36.48 -41.14
N ALA A 84 0.61 36.26 -41.65
CA ALA A 84 0.12 34.93 -42.00
C ALA A 84 0.97 34.27 -43.10
N MET A 85 1.35 35.02 -44.14
CA MET A 85 2.23 34.55 -45.21
C MET A 85 3.64 34.22 -44.70
N ILE A 86 4.18 35.01 -43.77
CA ILE A 86 5.47 34.72 -43.12
C ILE A 86 5.39 33.41 -42.32
N ASN A 87 4.31 33.21 -41.57
CA ASN A 87 4.09 31.98 -40.81
C ASN A 87 3.97 30.76 -41.73
N LEU A 88 3.14 30.85 -42.78
CA LEU A 88 2.95 29.80 -43.79
C LEU A 88 4.23 29.47 -44.55
N ARG A 89 5.08 30.48 -44.81
CA ARG A 89 6.40 30.26 -45.41
C ARG A 89 7.32 29.54 -44.42
N ARG A 90 7.32 29.95 -43.15
CA ARG A 90 8.13 29.31 -42.10
C ARG A 90 7.73 27.85 -41.86
N SER A 91 6.45 27.52 -41.99
CA SER A 91 5.95 26.15 -41.94
C SER A 91 6.07 25.40 -43.28
N GLU A 92 6.66 26.00 -44.31
CA GLU A 92 6.86 25.43 -45.65
C GLU A 92 5.55 25.08 -46.39
N ASP A 93 4.43 25.67 -46.01
CA ASP A 93 3.14 25.48 -46.68
C ASP A 93 3.06 26.27 -47.99
N ILE A 94 3.81 27.37 -48.09
CA ILE A 94 3.94 28.18 -49.30
C ILE A 94 5.40 28.44 -49.65
N ASP A 95 5.68 28.58 -50.94
CA ASP A 95 7.00 28.95 -51.47
C ASP A 95 6.87 30.06 -52.52
N LEU A 96 7.98 30.72 -52.83
CA LEU A 96 8.10 31.80 -53.77
C LEU A 96 8.85 31.25 -54.98
N ILE A 97 8.13 31.01 -56.06
CA ILE A 97 8.67 30.41 -57.27
C ILE A 97 8.81 31.45 -58.38
N ALA A 98 9.76 31.25 -59.28
CA ALA A 98 9.91 32.02 -60.51
C ALA A 98 9.39 31.16 -61.67
N PRO A 99 8.18 31.41 -62.20
CA PRO A 99 7.66 30.66 -63.35
C PRO A 99 8.58 30.83 -64.57
N GLU A 100 8.76 29.76 -65.35
CA GLU A 100 9.57 29.81 -66.58
C GLU A 100 9.03 30.88 -67.54
N GLY A 101 9.91 31.82 -67.93
CA GLY A 101 9.55 32.93 -68.81
C GLY A 101 8.98 34.17 -68.12
N SER A 102 8.87 34.19 -66.79
CA SER A 102 8.46 35.38 -66.01
C SER A 102 9.64 35.99 -65.27
N SER A 103 9.77 37.32 -65.32
CA SER A 103 10.71 38.07 -64.45
C SER A 103 10.16 38.31 -63.04
N MET A 104 8.90 37.93 -62.78
CA MET A 104 8.22 38.11 -61.51
C MET A 104 8.11 36.79 -60.74
N GLN A 105 8.47 36.85 -59.46
CA GLN A 105 8.27 35.76 -58.51
C GLN A 105 6.82 35.76 -58.02
N VAL A 106 6.25 34.58 -57.85
CA VAL A 106 4.86 34.40 -57.37
C VAL A 106 4.82 33.42 -56.21
N TRP A 107 3.97 33.72 -55.23
CA TRP A 107 3.71 32.81 -54.12
C TRP A 107 2.84 31.65 -54.60
N GLN A 108 3.25 30.42 -54.30
CA GLN A 108 2.50 29.22 -54.63
C GLN A 108 2.48 28.24 -53.46
N LEU A 109 1.39 27.48 -53.35
CA LEU A 109 1.27 26.36 -52.43
C LEU A 109 2.31 25.28 -52.73
N THR A 110 3.00 24.82 -51.70
CA THR A 110 3.85 23.62 -51.80
C THR A 110 2.99 22.35 -51.77
N GLN A 111 3.60 21.19 -52.02
CA GLN A 111 2.91 19.91 -51.80
C GLN A 111 2.49 19.73 -50.34
N LYS A 112 3.31 20.22 -49.40
CA LYS A 112 3.00 20.25 -47.96
C LYS A 112 1.78 21.13 -47.69
N GLY A 113 1.76 22.37 -48.21
CA GLY A 113 0.63 23.28 -48.01
C GLY A 113 -0.70 22.77 -48.56
N LYS A 114 -0.68 22.02 -49.67
CA LYS A 114 -1.87 21.33 -50.19
C LYS A 114 -2.37 20.23 -49.24
N ILE A 115 -1.47 19.47 -48.63
CA ILE A 115 -1.81 18.46 -47.61
C ILE A 115 -2.35 19.15 -46.36
N THR A 116 -1.65 20.16 -45.85
CA THR A 116 -2.06 20.96 -44.68
C THR A 116 -3.45 21.57 -44.86
N LEU A 117 -3.74 22.13 -46.04
CA LEU A 117 -5.06 22.69 -46.36
C LEU A 117 -6.16 21.63 -46.36
N LYS A 118 -5.88 20.45 -46.94
CA LYS A 118 -6.81 19.32 -46.98
C LYS A 118 -7.13 18.80 -45.57
N GLU A 119 -6.13 18.73 -44.70
CA GLU A 119 -6.30 18.32 -43.30
C GLU A 119 -7.09 19.36 -42.48
N ALA A 120 -6.80 20.65 -42.66
CA ALA A 120 -7.44 21.75 -41.95
C ALA A 120 -8.95 21.89 -42.21
N GLN A 121 -9.41 21.49 -43.40
CA GLN A 121 -10.84 21.46 -43.76
C GLN A 121 -11.65 20.41 -42.98
N THR A 122 -11.00 19.52 -42.22
CA THR A 122 -11.60 18.32 -41.62
C THR A 122 -11.84 18.46 -40.11
N ILE A 123 -11.81 19.66 -39.54
CA ILE A 123 -11.97 19.83 -38.09
C ILE A 123 -13.43 20.05 -37.71
N VAL A 124 -14.04 18.91 -37.40
CA VAL A 124 -15.40 18.76 -36.92
C VAL A 124 -15.32 18.21 -35.49
N PRO A 125 -16.20 18.61 -34.56
CA PRO A 125 -16.32 17.92 -33.28
C PRO A 125 -16.52 16.42 -33.50
N GLU A 126 -15.65 15.61 -32.91
CA GLU A 126 -15.71 14.16 -33.01
C GLU A 126 -16.19 13.56 -31.68
N GLU A 127 -17.02 12.53 -31.76
CA GLU A 127 -17.34 11.69 -30.62
C GLU A 127 -16.28 10.61 -30.46
N ARG A 128 -15.57 10.61 -29.33
CA ARG A 128 -14.56 9.61 -29.00
C ARG A 128 -14.82 8.96 -27.64
N THR A 129 -14.41 7.71 -27.54
CA THR A 129 -14.56 6.92 -26.33
C THR A 129 -13.24 6.82 -25.58
N PHE A 130 -13.26 7.15 -24.29
CA PHE A 130 -12.11 7.11 -23.39
C PHE A 130 -12.36 6.13 -22.24
N ASN A 131 -11.30 5.45 -21.80
CA ASN A 131 -11.35 4.62 -20.60
C ASN A 131 -10.60 5.33 -19.48
N ILE A 132 -11.29 5.60 -18.38
CA ILE A 132 -10.70 6.20 -17.19
C ILE A 132 -10.98 5.32 -15.96
N ASP A 133 -10.18 5.53 -14.92
CA ASP A 133 -10.50 5.00 -13.60
C ASP A 133 -11.24 6.09 -12.78
N PHE A 134 -12.13 5.66 -11.90
CA PHE A 134 -12.86 6.53 -11.01
C PHE A 134 -12.80 5.99 -9.59
N ASP A 135 -12.22 6.76 -8.68
CA ASP A 135 -12.09 6.39 -7.28
C ASP A 135 -13.47 6.43 -6.61
N GLY A 136 -13.93 5.27 -6.16
CA GLY A 136 -15.24 5.09 -5.56
C GLY A 136 -15.35 5.64 -4.14
N LEU A 137 -14.22 5.88 -3.46
CA LEU A 137 -14.17 6.49 -2.14
C LEU A 137 -14.04 8.01 -2.27
N ARG A 138 -13.02 8.50 -2.99
CA ARG A 138 -12.76 9.94 -3.17
C ARG A 138 -13.70 10.63 -4.15
N ARG A 139 -14.43 9.85 -4.96
CA ARG A 139 -15.34 10.34 -6.01
C ARG A 139 -14.63 11.26 -7.02
N LYS A 140 -13.44 10.85 -7.46
CA LYS A 140 -12.61 11.60 -8.40
C LYS A 140 -12.16 10.72 -9.56
N ALA A 141 -12.17 11.27 -10.78
CA ALA A 141 -11.52 10.64 -11.91
C ALA A 141 -10.01 10.59 -11.68
N CYS A 142 -9.40 9.45 -12.00
CA CYS A 142 -7.99 9.19 -11.78
C CYS A 142 -7.47 8.14 -12.77
N TRP A 143 -6.19 7.84 -12.68
CA TRP A 143 -5.55 6.79 -13.46
C TRP A 143 -4.65 5.97 -12.54
N TYR A 144 -5.08 4.75 -12.21
CA TYR A 144 -4.29 3.81 -11.40
C TYR A 144 -3.40 2.91 -12.28
N GLY A 145 -3.56 2.96 -13.59
CA GLY A 145 -2.76 2.16 -14.52
C GLY A 145 -3.23 0.71 -14.64
N GLN A 146 -2.28 -0.24 -14.67
CA GLN A 146 -2.55 -1.60 -15.17
C GLN A 146 -2.90 -2.65 -14.11
N TRP A 147 -2.86 -2.35 -12.81
CA TRP A 147 -3.00 -3.37 -11.75
C TRP A 147 -4.15 -3.12 -10.77
N LEU A 148 -5.36 -3.29 -11.28
CA LEU A 148 -6.57 -3.31 -10.46
C LEU A 148 -7.10 -4.73 -10.29
N LEU A 149 -7.55 -5.06 -9.09
CA LEU A 149 -8.08 -6.37 -8.72
C LEU A 149 -9.58 -6.47 -9.02
N LYS A 150 -10.04 -7.65 -9.41
CA LYS A 150 -11.46 -7.97 -9.53
C LYS A 150 -12.01 -8.42 -8.17
N PRO A 151 -13.34 -8.38 -7.97
CA PRO A 151 -13.97 -8.92 -6.75
C PRO A 151 -13.61 -10.39 -6.44
N GLY A 152 -13.32 -11.19 -7.47
CA GLY A 152 -12.87 -12.58 -7.30
C GLY A 152 -11.47 -12.70 -6.69
N ASP A 153 -10.55 -11.83 -7.11
CA ASP A 153 -9.15 -11.83 -6.66
C ASP A 153 -9.07 -11.45 -5.17
N LEU A 154 -9.90 -10.51 -4.71
CA LEU A 154 -9.96 -10.12 -3.30
C LEU A 154 -10.26 -11.31 -2.37
N ARG A 155 -11.21 -12.16 -2.76
CA ARG A 155 -11.59 -13.34 -1.96
C ARG A 155 -10.48 -14.39 -1.92
N GLN A 156 -9.77 -14.57 -3.03
CA GLN A 156 -8.67 -15.53 -3.12
C GLN A 156 -7.48 -15.11 -2.24
N ASP A 157 -7.18 -13.81 -2.20
CA ASP A 157 -6.01 -13.28 -1.47
C ASP A 157 -6.34 -12.79 -0.05
N GLU A 158 -7.55 -13.09 0.46
CA GLU A 158 -8.04 -12.64 1.77
C GLU A 158 -7.97 -11.12 1.97
N ILE A 159 -8.15 -10.35 0.90
CA ILE A 159 -8.10 -8.89 0.90
C ILE A 159 -9.50 -8.36 1.26
N ILE A 160 -9.56 -7.46 2.24
CA ILE A 160 -10.84 -6.89 2.70
C ILE A 160 -11.33 -5.86 1.69
N GLU A 161 -12.58 -6.02 1.24
CA GLU A 161 -13.23 -5.05 0.35
C GLU A 161 -13.63 -3.78 1.11
N ILE A 162 -13.24 -2.61 0.61
CA ILE A 162 -13.76 -1.32 1.08
C ILE A 162 -14.91 -0.88 0.18
N ASP A 163 -16.02 -0.53 0.81
CA ASP A 163 -17.19 -0.03 0.10
C ASP A 163 -16.96 1.39 -0.44
N PRO A 164 -17.50 1.71 -1.63
CA PRO A 164 -17.52 3.08 -2.12
C PRO A 164 -18.42 3.96 -1.26
N SER A 165 -18.13 5.26 -1.25
CA SER A 165 -18.90 6.27 -0.52
C SER A 165 -19.24 7.45 -1.43
N PRO A 166 -20.53 7.67 -1.76
CA PRO A 166 -21.69 6.83 -1.44
C PRO A 166 -21.61 5.45 -2.11
N ASN A 167 -22.35 4.47 -1.58
CA ASN A 167 -22.36 3.09 -2.09
C ASN A 167 -23.16 2.95 -3.40
N LYS A 168 -22.74 3.68 -4.43
CA LYS A 168 -23.30 3.64 -5.79
C LYS A 168 -22.21 3.85 -6.85
N PRO A 169 -22.40 3.31 -8.07
CA PRO A 169 -21.52 3.61 -9.19
C PRO A 169 -21.50 5.10 -9.55
N PRO A 170 -20.47 5.60 -10.25
CA PRO A 170 -20.42 6.98 -10.72
C PRO A 170 -21.46 7.26 -11.82
N GLU A 171 -22.07 8.43 -11.74
CA GLU A 171 -22.90 9.04 -12.77
C GLU A 171 -22.10 10.13 -13.50
N LEU A 172 -22.59 10.61 -14.65
CA LEU A 172 -21.89 11.64 -15.43
C LEU A 172 -21.67 12.92 -14.63
N SER A 173 -22.64 13.30 -13.78
CA SER A 173 -22.55 14.46 -12.91
C SER A 173 -21.45 14.37 -11.85
N ASP A 174 -20.98 13.15 -11.54
CA ASP A 174 -19.88 12.94 -10.60
C ASP A 174 -18.50 13.14 -11.25
N ILE A 175 -18.44 13.18 -12.59
CA ILE A 175 -17.20 13.23 -13.35
C ILE A 175 -16.97 14.65 -13.85
N LYS A 176 -15.95 15.31 -13.32
CA LYS A 176 -15.58 16.67 -13.74
C LYS A 176 -14.84 16.62 -15.06
N LEU A 177 -15.27 17.44 -16.02
CA LEU A 177 -14.63 17.57 -17.33
C LEU A 177 -13.12 17.85 -17.21
N LYS A 178 -12.74 18.75 -16.30
CA LYS A 178 -11.34 19.11 -16.04
C LYS A 178 -10.48 17.91 -15.63
N ASP A 179 -10.97 17.06 -14.72
CA ASP A 179 -10.21 15.89 -14.26
C ASP A 179 -9.99 14.89 -15.42
N VAL A 180 -10.98 14.74 -16.30
CA VAL A 180 -10.88 13.87 -17.49
C VAL A 180 -9.91 14.45 -18.52
N ASP A 181 -9.97 15.76 -18.75
CA ASP A 181 -9.08 16.47 -19.68
C ASP A 181 -7.61 16.36 -19.28
N GLU A 182 -7.32 16.50 -17.97
CA GLU A 182 -5.98 16.28 -17.40
C GLU A 182 -5.48 14.85 -17.64
N ILE A 183 -6.34 13.84 -17.42
CA ILE A 183 -6.00 12.42 -17.63
C ILE A 183 -5.74 12.13 -19.12
N ILE A 184 -6.61 12.61 -20.02
CA ILE A 184 -6.45 12.40 -21.47
C ILE A 184 -5.13 13.04 -21.93
N SER A 185 -4.88 14.29 -21.52
CA SER A 185 -3.64 15.00 -21.82
C SER A 185 -2.40 14.24 -21.36
N GLU A 186 -2.41 13.69 -20.14
CA GLU A 186 -1.29 12.91 -19.60
C GLU A 186 -1.07 11.59 -20.38
N LEU A 187 -2.14 10.89 -20.73
CA LEU A 187 -2.09 9.66 -21.52
C LEU A 187 -1.56 9.91 -22.94
N GLU A 188 -1.93 11.02 -23.55
CA GLU A 188 -1.41 11.45 -24.86
C GLU A 188 0.06 11.85 -24.78
N GLN A 189 0.49 12.60 -23.77
CA GLN A 189 1.90 12.93 -23.58
C GLN A 189 2.79 11.70 -23.44
N LYS A 190 2.32 10.65 -22.76
CA LYS A 190 3.04 9.35 -22.69
C LYS A 190 3.14 8.67 -24.06
N ARG A 191 2.19 8.89 -24.98
CA ARG A 191 2.22 8.40 -26.37
C ARG A 191 3.15 9.25 -27.27
N ARG A 192 3.26 10.57 -27.04
CA ARG A 192 4.15 11.49 -27.79
C ARG A 192 5.61 11.05 -27.86
N ARG A 193 6.11 10.29 -26.88
CA ARG A 193 7.48 9.75 -26.89
C ARG A 193 7.74 8.69 -27.99
N LYS A 194 6.74 8.33 -28.80
CA LYS A 194 6.86 7.32 -29.87
C LYS A 194 6.48 7.79 -31.28
N GLN A 195 5.80 8.93 -31.47
CA GLN A 195 5.39 9.45 -32.79
C GLN A 195 5.39 10.98 -32.79
N GLU A 196 6.00 11.60 -33.81
CA GLU A 196 6.29 13.05 -33.89
C GLU A 196 5.13 13.94 -34.37
N GLN A 197 3.98 13.36 -34.74
CA GLN A 197 2.82 14.13 -35.19
C GLN A 197 1.56 13.58 -34.53
N GLN A 198 1.06 14.28 -33.50
CA GLN A 198 -0.31 14.08 -33.04
C GLN A 198 -0.96 15.43 -32.70
N GLU A 199 -2.16 15.58 -33.23
CA GLU A 199 -3.00 16.77 -33.21
C GLU A 199 -3.42 17.10 -31.77
N GLN A 200 -3.32 18.37 -31.39
CA GLN A 200 -3.76 18.84 -30.07
C GLN A 200 -5.29 18.76 -30.02
N GLN A 201 -5.85 18.03 -29.05
CA GLN A 201 -7.29 17.86 -28.87
C GLN A 201 -7.76 18.63 -27.64
N ASP A 202 -8.89 19.33 -27.79
CA ASP A 202 -9.59 20.01 -26.70
C ASP A 202 -10.86 19.19 -26.34
N LEU A 203 -10.99 18.77 -25.08
CA LEU A 203 -12.18 18.06 -24.59
C LEU A 203 -13.34 19.06 -24.38
N LEU A 204 -14.41 18.96 -25.17
CA LEU A 204 -15.53 19.91 -25.10
C LEU A 204 -16.60 19.49 -24.08
N ALA A 205 -17.03 18.23 -24.10
CA ALA A 205 -18.12 17.75 -23.25
C ALA A 205 -18.10 16.24 -23.03
N LEU A 206 -18.65 15.80 -21.90
CA LEU A 206 -18.95 14.38 -21.64
C LEU A 206 -20.40 14.09 -22.04
N LYS A 207 -20.62 13.13 -22.93
CA LYS A 207 -21.94 12.80 -23.47
C LYS A 207 -22.61 11.66 -22.71
N ALA A 208 -21.90 10.54 -22.51
CA ALA A 208 -22.46 9.34 -21.89
C ALA A 208 -21.41 8.50 -21.16
N ILE A 209 -21.86 7.69 -20.20
CA ILE A 209 -21.09 6.54 -19.68
C ILE A 209 -21.62 5.29 -20.35
N GLU A 210 -20.82 4.67 -21.21
CA GLU A 210 -21.19 3.45 -21.93
C GLU A 210 -21.12 2.22 -21.01
N ARG A 211 -20.05 2.14 -20.20
CA ARG A 211 -19.80 0.98 -19.34
C ARG A 211 -19.21 1.38 -18.00
N ARG A 212 -19.62 0.66 -16.97
CA ARG A 212 -19.05 0.73 -15.61
C ARG A 212 -18.66 -0.67 -15.19
N SER A 213 -17.41 -0.87 -14.79
CA SER A 213 -16.94 -2.14 -14.25
C SER A 213 -16.26 -1.90 -12.92
N ARG A 214 -16.64 -2.67 -11.90
CA ARG A 214 -16.10 -2.53 -10.53
C ARG A 214 -14.79 -3.30 -10.39
N PHE A 215 -13.79 -2.63 -9.86
CA PHE A 215 -12.45 -3.10 -9.59
C PHE A 215 -11.97 -2.55 -8.24
N PHE A 216 -10.77 -2.94 -7.82
CA PHE A 216 -10.19 -2.49 -6.56
C PHE A 216 -8.71 -2.18 -6.70
N GLN A 217 -8.30 -1.04 -6.14
CA GLN A 217 -6.90 -0.70 -5.97
C GLN A 217 -6.39 -1.38 -4.68
N PRO A 218 -5.41 -2.28 -4.74
CA PRO A 218 -4.80 -2.84 -3.54
C PRO A 218 -4.13 -1.74 -2.71
N ALA A 219 -4.37 -1.78 -1.40
CA ALA A 219 -3.80 -0.86 -0.42
C ALA A 219 -3.57 -1.57 0.92
N LEU A 220 -2.78 -0.94 1.80
CA LEU A 220 -2.69 -1.32 3.20
C LEU A 220 -3.49 -0.34 4.06
N ALA A 221 -4.51 -0.83 4.76
CA ALA A 221 -5.17 -0.09 5.82
C ALA A 221 -4.33 -0.18 7.10
N LEU A 222 -4.02 0.97 7.69
CA LEU A 222 -3.27 1.15 8.93
C LEU A 222 -4.24 1.65 10.00
N ILE A 223 -4.35 0.92 11.10
CA ILE A 223 -5.35 1.16 12.14
C ILE A 223 -4.63 1.74 13.34
N TYR A 224 -5.02 2.96 13.71
CA TYR A 224 -4.45 3.72 14.81
C TYR A 224 -5.47 3.81 15.93
N LYS A 225 -5.04 3.56 17.17
CA LYS A 225 -5.85 3.78 18.37
C LYS A 225 -5.24 4.91 19.18
N ALA A 226 -6.07 5.84 19.65
CA ALA A 226 -5.61 6.91 20.51
C ALA A 226 -5.07 6.33 21.84
N LYS A 227 -4.03 6.97 22.38
CA LYS A 227 -3.42 6.54 23.65
C LYS A 227 -4.30 6.81 24.86
N GLU A 228 -5.06 7.91 24.82
CA GLU A 228 -5.85 8.44 25.95
C GLU A 228 -7.37 8.30 25.75
N SER A 229 -7.82 7.82 24.58
CA SER A 229 -9.24 7.67 24.26
C SER A 229 -9.51 6.40 23.45
N ASP A 230 -10.77 6.03 23.32
CA ASP A 230 -11.21 4.93 22.44
C ASP A 230 -11.35 5.36 20.96
N GLU A 231 -10.80 6.52 20.59
CA GLU A 231 -10.80 6.98 19.20
C GLU A 231 -9.94 6.07 18.33
N VAL A 232 -10.47 5.73 17.16
CA VAL A 232 -9.78 4.91 16.16
C VAL A 232 -9.74 5.66 14.83
N GLN A 233 -8.55 5.73 14.24
CA GLN A 233 -8.31 6.33 12.94
C GLN A 233 -7.78 5.26 11.98
N VAL A 234 -8.14 5.39 10.70
CA VAL A 234 -7.72 4.46 9.64
C VAL A 234 -7.07 5.25 8.52
N ALA A 235 -5.77 5.02 8.31
CA ALA A 235 -5.06 5.54 7.16
C ALA A 235 -4.90 4.46 6.08
N PHE A 236 -4.67 4.89 4.84
CA PHE A 236 -4.43 3.97 3.72
C PHE A 236 -3.07 4.27 3.08
N ALA A 237 -2.27 3.23 2.87
CA ALA A 237 -1.05 3.30 2.09
C ALA A 237 -1.25 2.59 0.74
N ILE A 238 -1.05 3.32 -0.37
CA ILE A 238 -1.11 2.80 -1.74
C ILE A 238 0.32 2.79 -2.27
N ASP A 239 0.80 1.63 -2.70
CA ASP A 239 2.20 1.43 -3.13
C ASP A 239 3.25 1.96 -2.12
N GLY A 240 2.95 1.85 -0.83
CA GLY A 240 3.81 2.31 0.26
C GLY A 240 3.68 3.80 0.63
N ILE A 241 2.86 4.56 -0.09
CA ILE A 241 2.66 5.99 0.14
C ILE A 241 1.33 6.21 0.86
N LEU A 242 1.35 6.92 2.00
CA LEU A 242 0.13 7.30 2.71
C LEU A 242 -0.73 8.20 1.81
N SER A 243 -2.04 7.97 1.83
CA SER A 243 -3.02 8.82 1.16
C SER A 243 -3.92 9.51 2.19
N PRO A 244 -3.57 10.73 2.61
CA PRO A 244 -4.39 11.53 3.54
C PRO A 244 -5.79 11.79 2.98
N GLU A 245 -5.93 11.86 1.65
CA GLU A 245 -7.19 12.09 0.97
C GLU A 245 -8.18 10.92 1.19
N HIS A 246 -7.70 9.68 1.09
CA HIS A 246 -8.54 8.50 1.38
C HIS A 246 -8.90 8.43 2.85
N GLU A 247 -7.94 8.73 3.73
CA GLU A 247 -8.16 8.76 5.18
C GLU A 247 -9.25 9.77 5.56
N GLN A 248 -9.13 11.01 5.09
CA GLN A 248 -10.08 12.08 5.39
C GLN A 248 -11.50 11.71 4.94
N VAL A 249 -11.62 11.18 3.72
CA VAL A 249 -12.93 10.75 3.20
C VAL A 249 -13.47 9.58 4.01
N PHE A 250 -12.63 8.58 4.30
CA PHE A 250 -13.04 7.39 5.05
C PHE A 250 -13.49 7.71 6.47
N ALA A 251 -12.82 8.63 7.17
CA ALA A 251 -13.18 9.10 8.51
C ALA A 251 -14.60 9.71 8.54
N GLY A 252 -15.03 10.35 7.46
CA GLY A 252 -16.39 10.88 7.31
C GLY A 252 -17.46 9.82 7.00
N THR A 253 -17.08 8.56 6.75
CA THR A 253 -18.01 7.47 6.42
C THR A 253 -18.38 6.62 7.64
N HIS A 254 -19.58 6.03 7.62
CA HIS A 254 -20.01 5.05 8.64
C HIS A 254 -19.32 3.67 8.51
N SER A 255 -18.28 3.56 7.69
CA SER A 255 -17.62 2.30 7.29
C SER A 255 -16.83 1.65 8.42
N LEU A 256 -16.42 2.41 9.45
CA LEU A 256 -15.71 1.88 10.62
C LEU A 256 -16.51 0.83 11.40
N LYS A 257 -17.84 0.99 11.47
CA LYS A 257 -18.74 0.01 12.11
C LYS A 257 -18.81 -1.30 11.33
N LYS A 258 -18.76 -1.23 10.00
CA LYS A 258 -18.86 -2.40 9.10
C LYS A 258 -17.57 -3.23 9.10
N LEU A 259 -16.42 -2.60 9.31
CA LEU A 259 -15.14 -3.29 9.47
C LEU A 259 -15.01 -4.03 10.83
N ARG A 260 -15.98 -3.90 11.75
CA ARG A 260 -15.92 -4.47 13.13
C ARG A 260 -14.65 -4.08 13.91
N ILE A 261 -13.99 -2.99 13.52
CA ILE A 261 -12.71 -2.56 14.11
C ILE A 261 -12.90 -2.25 15.61
N LEU A 262 -13.91 -1.45 15.96
CA LEU A 262 -14.15 -0.96 17.33
C LEU A 262 -14.47 -2.06 18.35
N GLU A 263 -15.18 -3.12 17.94
CA GLU A 263 -15.53 -4.23 18.85
C GLU A 263 -14.32 -5.10 19.19
N SER A 264 -13.33 -5.14 18.31
CA SER A 264 -12.17 -6.01 18.41
C SER A 264 -10.94 -5.40 19.11
N LEU A 265 -10.90 -4.06 19.25
CA LEU A 265 -9.78 -3.32 19.85
C LEU A 265 -9.97 -3.02 21.36
N LYS A 266 -11.04 -3.54 21.98
CA LYS A 266 -11.35 -3.33 23.41
C LYS A 266 -10.63 -4.29 24.36
N GLU A 267 -9.93 -5.33 23.86
CA GLU A 267 -9.47 -6.46 24.69
C GLU A 267 -7.98 -6.48 25.10
N SER A 268 -7.18 -5.47 24.78
CA SER A 268 -5.71 -5.53 24.89
C SER A 268 -5.11 -4.47 25.82
N GLU A 269 -5.14 -4.72 27.13
CA GLU A 269 -4.31 -4.01 28.10
C GLU A 269 -3.07 -4.86 28.46
N PRO A 270 -1.89 -4.62 27.85
CA PRO A 270 -0.69 -5.42 28.08
C PRO A 270 -0.25 -5.45 29.54
N GLY A 271 -0.41 -4.34 30.28
CA GLY A 271 -0.05 -4.27 31.70
C GLY A 271 -0.83 -5.24 32.59
N LYS A 272 -2.13 -5.46 32.33
CA LYS A 272 -2.96 -6.42 33.08
C LYS A 272 -2.55 -7.87 32.80
N LEU A 273 -2.15 -8.19 31.56
CA LEU A 273 -1.66 -9.52 31.20
C LEU A 273 -0.28 -9.80 31.80
N ALA A 274 0.62 -8.83 31.71
CA ALA A 274 1.96 -8.91 32.28
C ALA A 274 1.93 -9.06 33.80
N GLY A 275 1.11 -8.27 34.51
CA GLY A 275 0.95 -8.39 35.96
C GLY A 275 0.41 -9.76 36.41
N LYS A 276 -0.46 -10.40 35.63
CA LYS A 276 -0.97 -11.76 35.91
C LYS A 276 0.07 -12.86 35.69
N VAL A 277 0.93 -12.72 34.68
CA VAL A 277 1.90 -13.77 34.30
C VAL A 277 3.22 -13.62 35.05
N PHE A 278 3.70 -12.40 35.24
CA PHE A 278 5.00 -12.10 35.86
C PHE A 278 4.90 -11.70 37.34
N GLY A 279 3.69 -11.44 37.84
CA GLY A 279 3.45 -10.98 39.21
C GLY A 279 3.49 -9.44 39.34
N PRO A 280 2.76 -8.88 40.33
CA PRO A 280 2.64 -7.42 40.51
C PRO A 280 3.94 -6.74 40.97
N GLU A 281 4.88 -7.48 41.56
CA GLU A 281 6.16 -6.95 42.05
C GLU A 281 7.16 -6.64 40.92
N LEU A 282 7.05 -7.36 39.79
CA LEU A 282 7.96 -7.18 38.65
C LEU A 282 7.46 -6.11 37.68
N ILE A 283 6.14 -6.03 37.51
CA ILE A 283 5.43 -5.13 36.59
C ILE A 283 4.65 -4.10 37.40
N THR A 284 5.32 -3.04 37.86
CA THR A 284 4.64 -1.87 38.41
C THR A 284 4.16 -0.97 37.27
N GLN A 285 3.10 -0.18 37.50
CA GLN A 285 2.65 0.82 36.52
C GLN A 285 3.78 1.80 36.17
N ASP A 286 4.63 2.15 37.14
CA ASP A 286 5.76 3.04 36.91
C ASP A 286 6.81 2.42 35.98
N ARG A 287 7.14 1.13 36.13
CA ARG A 287 8.06 0.42 35.23
C ARG A 287 7.51 0.26 33.81
N LEU A 288 6.20 0.07 33.67
CA LEU A 288 5.56 0.04 32.35
C LEU A 288 5.63 1.40 31.66
N LYS A 289 5.41 2.50 32.40
CA LYS A 289 5.57 3.87 31.88
C LYS A 289 7.01 4.17 31.52
N GLU A 290 7.98 3.82 32.36
CA GLU A 290 9.41 3.96 32.07
C GLU A 290 9.80 3.17 30.80
N ALA A 291 9.27 1.95 30.64
CA ALA A 291 9.47 1.15 29.43
C ALA A 291 8.86 1.78 28.19
N GLU A 292 7.68 2.39 28.29
CA GLU A 292 7.05 3.15 27.19
C GLU A 292 7.87 4.38 26.79
N GLU A 293 8.37 5.13 27.77
CA GLU A 293 9.21 6.30 27.51
C GLU A 293 10.56 5.92 26.87
N LEU A 294 11.19 4.85 27.35
CA LEU A 294 12.42 4.30 26.78
C LEU A 294 12.17 3.80 25.35
N GLN A 295 11.07 3.09 25.12
CA GLN A 295 10.68 2.62 23.79
C GLN A 295 10.42 3.80 22.84
N HIS A 296 9.75 4.86 23.30
CA HIS A 296 9.49 6.04 22.48
C HIS A 296 10.78 6.77 22.09
N LYS A 297 11.72 6.90 23.03
CA LYS A 297 13.06 7.45 22.76
C LYS A 297 13.83 6.58 21.75
N PHE A 298 13.72 5.26 21.87
CA PHE A 298 14.33 4.32 20.95
C PHE A 298 13.73 4.39 19.54
N ASP A 299 12.41 4.36 19.43
CA ASP A 299 11.69 4.45 18.15
C ASP A 299 12.03 5.77 17.44
N TYR A 300 12.05 6.89 18.18
CA TYR A 300 12.45 8.19 17.64
C TYR A 300 13.89 8.19 17.11
N ALA A 301 14.85 7.70 17.89
CA ALA A 301 16.25 7.60 17.46
C ALA A 301 16.42 6.66 16.25
N GLN A 302 15.65 5.57 16.19
CA GLN A 302 15.69 4.62 15.09
C GLN A 302 15.12 5.22 13.79
N VAL A 303 14.06 6.01 13.88
CA VAL A 303 13.50 6.76 12.74
C VAL A 303 14.49 7.82 12.26
N GLU A 304 15.13 8.56 13.16
CA GLU A 304 16.17 9.54 12.82
C GLU A 304 17.35 8.87 12.09
N LEU A 305 17.77 7.69 12.55
CA LEU A 305 18.79 6.86 11.89
C LEU A 305 18.33 6.38 10.50
N ASP A 306 17.11 5.84 10.37
CA ASP A 306 16.59 5.34 9.09
C ASP A 306 16.38 6.50 8.08
N THR A 307 16.06 7.70 8.55
CA THR A 307 15.95 8.92 7.71
C THR A 307 17.33 9.45 7.30
N SER A 308 18.31 9.34 8.19
CA SER A 308 19.71 9.72 7.92
C SER A 308 20.43 8.71 7.01
N GLN A 309 20.03 7.44 7.05
CA GLN A 309 20.52 6.38 6.14
C GLN A 309 20.15 6.63 4.67
N GLU A 310 19.09 7.39 4.40
CA GLU A 310 18.76 7.82 3.03
C GLU A 310 19.64 9.00 2.57
N GLN A 311 20.52 9.56 3.42
CA GLN A 311 21.33 10.74 3.10
C GLN A 311 22.86 10.56 3.17
N LEU A 312 23.45 9.58 3.88
CA LEU A 312 24.92 9.44 3.94
C LEU A 312 25.39 7.96 4.08
N GLU A 313 26.39 7.60 3.26
CA GLU A 313 27.06 6.29 3.22
C GLU A 313 27.88 5.96 4.49
N GLU A 314 28.01 4.67 4.70
CA GLU A 314 28.56 3.88 5.81
C GLU A 314 29.88 4.39 6.44
N ALA A 315 29.87 4.69 7.76
CA ALA A 315 30.98 4.42 8.70
C ALA A 315 30.64 4.72 10.18
N GLU A 316 29.73 5.68 10.47
CA GLU A 316 29.48 6.12 11.86
C GLU A 316 28.31 5.41 12.57
N ASN A 317 27.49 4.64 11.84
CA ASN A 317 26.24 4.07 12.35
C ASN A 317 26.40 2.83 13.24
N ASP A 318 27.43 2.01 13.03
CA ASP A 318 27.56 0.74 13.77
C ASP A 318 27.88 0.96 15.24
N ARG A 319 28.65 2.01 15.56
CA ARG A 319 29.00 2.35 16.95
C ARG A 319 27.80 2.88 17.74
N LYS A 320 26.99 3.75 17.13
CA LYS A 320 25.80 4.34 17.77
C LYS A 320 24.69 3.30 17.95
N LYS A 321 24.52 2.41 16.97
CA LYS A 321 23.66 1.22 17.05
C LYS A 321 24.13 0.22 18.11
N ALA A 322 25.44 -0.01 18.22
CA ALA A 322 26.03 -0.86 19.25
C ALA A 322 25.87 -0.24 20.65
N GLU A 323 26.08 1.08 20.81
CA GLU A 323 25.86 1.79 22.07
C GLU A 323 24.39 1.78 22.51
N LEU A 324 23.44 1.89 21.56
CA LEU A 324 22.01 1.73 21.81
C LEU A 324 21.64 0.28 22.16
N GLN A 325 22.19 -0.72 21.45
CA GLN A 325 22.03 -2.14 21.80
C GLN A 325 22.64 -2.48 23.17
N GLN A 326 23.72 -1.81 23.55
CA GLN A 326 24.37 -1.98 24.86
C GLN A 326 23.53 -1.35 25.98
N LYS A 327 22.87 -0.20 25.74
CA LYS A 327 21.89 0.38 26.68
C LYS A 327 20.64 -0.47 26.83
N ILE A 328 20.21 -1.17 25.77
CA ILE A 328 19.11 -2.15 25.81
C ILE A 328 19.51 -3.41 26.60
N SER A 329 20.80 -3.72 26.66
CA SER A 329 21.35 -4.91 27.30
C SER A 329 21.76 -4.70 28.76
N ASP A 330 21.38 -3.58 29.40
CA ASP A 330 21.58 -3.42 30.85
C ASP A 330 20.73 -4.48 31.58
N PRO A 331 21.35 -5.51 32.18
CA PRO A 331 20.64 -6.68 32.70
C PRO A 331 19.76 -6.35 33.92
N GLN A 332 19.89 -5.16 34.50
CA GLN A 332 19.21 -4.80 35.74
C GLN A 332 17.78 -4.26 35.56
N GLN A 333 17.32 -3.95 34.32
CA GLN A 333 16.04 -3.21 34.19
C GLN A 333 15.25 -3.32 32.87
N ALA A 334 15.33 -4.39 32.10
CA ALA A 334 14.75 -4.41 30.74
C ALA A 334 13.37 -5.10 30.67
N VAL A 335 12.32 -4.40 31.10
CA VAL A 335 10.92 -4.68 30.69
C VAL A 335 10.63 -3.82 29.46
N TRP A 336 10.10 -4.42 28.39
CA TRP A 336 9.82 -3.74 27.12
C TRP A 336 8.40 -4.03 26.65
N ASN A 337 7.72 -3.03 26.09
CA ASN A 337 6.43 -3.25 25.44
C ASN A 337 6.63 -3.62 23.97
N LEU A 338 5.94 -4.66 23.52
CA LEU A 338 5.95 -5.13 22.13
C LEU A 338 4.69 -4.65 21.42
N LYS A 339 4.88 -4.06 20.25
CA LYS A 339 3.81 -3.67 19.33
C LYS A 339 3.49 -4.83 18.38
N VAL A 340 2.38 -4.72 17.65
CA VAL A 340 1.87 -5.79 16.78
C VAL A 340 2.93 -6.34 15.81
N TYR A 341 3.80 -5.48 15.28
CA TYR A 341 4.82 -5.85 14.30
C TYR A 341 6.09 -6.46 14.89
N ASP A 342 6.29 -6.44 16.21
CA ASP A 342 7.49 -6.99 16.85
C ASP A 342 7.40 -8.50 17.09
N HIS A 343 6.18 -9.04 17.21
CA HIS A 343 5.95 -10.43 17.61
C HIS A 343 6.53 -11.44 16.62
N GLN A 344 6.19 -11.35 15.34
CA GLN A 344 6.68 -12.32 14.34
C GLN A 344 8.22 -12.33 14.23
N PRO A 345 8.93 -11.17 14.18
CA PRO A 345 10.38 -11.12 14.32
C PRO A 345 10.92 -11.77 15.59
N MET A 346 10.28 -11.57 16.75
CA MET A 346 10.70 -12.17 18.01
C MET A 346 10.56 -13.69 18.02
N LEU A 347 9.48 -14.24 17.46
CA LEU A 347 9.31 -15.68 17.29
C LEU A 347 10.41 -16.27 16.39
N GLN A 348 10.66 -15.63 15.25
CA GLN A 348 11.70 -16.07 14.31
C GLN A 348 13.09 -16.00 14.97
N ASN A 349 13.39 -14.92 15.69
CA ASN A 349 14.62 -14.77 16.46
C ASN A 349 14.80 -15.89 17.48
N ALA A 350 13.75 -16.24 18.23
CA ALA A 350 13.80 -17.34 19.19
C ALA A 350 14.12 -18.68 18.49
N ILE A 351 13.46 -18.99 17.37
CA ILE A 351 13.68 -20.23 16.60
C ILE A 351 15.11 -20.32 16.05
N ASP A 352 15.62 -19.20 15.53
CA ASP A 352 16.93 -19.18 14.87
C ASP A 352 18.08 -19.17 15.89
N ASN A 353 17.92 -18.46 17.02
CA ASN A 353 19.01 -18.11 17.93
C ASN A 353 18.96 -18.76 19.32
N SER A 354 17.92 -19.53 19.68
CA SER A 354 17.91 -20.33 20.91
C SER A 354 19.06 -21.35 20.91
N GLN A 355 19.76 -21.44 22.04
CA GLN A 355 20.92 -22.31 22.22
C GLN A 355 20.71 -23.40 23.28
N GLU A 356 19.87 -23.13 24.28
CA GLU A 356 19.66 -24.02 25.42
C GLU A 356 18.23 -24.54 25.45
N ARG A 357 17.25 -23.61 25.43
CA ARG A 357 15.85 -23.95 25.57
C ARG A 357 14.91 -22.95 24.90
N LEU A 358 13.83 -23.47 24.33
CA LEU A 358 12.72 -22.72 23.78
C LEU A 358 11.40 -23.22 24.37
N MET A 359 10.57 -22.33 24.88
CA MET A 359 9.19 -22.66 25.26
C MET A 359 8.20 -21.77 24.52
N ILE A 360 7.19 -22.40 23.91
CA ILE A 360 6.08 -21.72 23.25
C ILE A 360 4.77 -22.25 23.85
N ILE A 361 3.97 -21.36 24.43
CA ILE A 361 2.61 -21.65 24.86
C ILE A 361 1.66 -20.87 23.95
N SER A 362 0.70 -21.54 23.31
CA SER A 362 -0.23 -20.89 22.38
C SER A 362 -1.60 -21.58 22.39
N PRO A 363 -2.74 -20.88 22.25
CA PRO A 363 -4.05 -21.52 22.30
C PRO A 363 -4.29 -22.55 21.18
N TRP A 364 -3.79 -22.29 19.97
CA TRP A 364 -3.97 -23.16 18.81
C TRP A 364 -2.71 -23.31 17.98
N ILE A 365 -2.64 -24.39 17.21
CA ILE A 365 -1.65 -24.65 16.17
C ILE A 365 -2.35 -24.54 14.81
N ARG A 366 -1.85 -23.69 13.90
CA ARG A 366 -2.38 -23.50 12.55
C ARG A 366 -1.30 -23.67 11.48
N ALA A 367 -1.66 -24.24 10.34
CA ALA A 367 -0.74 -24.57 9.25
C ALA A 367 -0.18 -23.33 8.52
N ASN A 368 -0.83 -22.19 8.65
CA ASN A 368 -0.34 -20.91 8.13
C ASN A 368 0.85 -20.34 8.93
N VAL A 369 1.10 -20.84 10.13
CA VAL A 369 2.31 -20.54 10.92
C VAL A 369 3.24 -21.74 10.95
N VAL A 370 2.71 -22.92 11.27
CA VAL A 370 3.45 -24.18 11.32
C VAL A 370 3.50 -24.79 9.93
N ASP A 371 4.19 -24.09 9.04
CA ASP A 371 4.41 -24.50 7.66
C ASP A 371 5.68 -25.35 7.51
N LYS A 372 6.01 -25.71 6.26
CA LYS A 372 7.21 -26.50 5.96
C LYS A 372 8.50 -25.78 6.38
N LYS A 373 8.57 -24.45 6.24
CA LYS A 373 9.77 -23.66 6.56
C LYS A 373 9.97 -23.60 8.08
N PHE A 374 8.89 -23.38 8.82
CA PHE A 374 8.87 -23.44 10.29
C PHE A 374 9.38 -24.80 10.77
N LEU A 375 8.79 -25.90 10.28
CA LEU A 375 9.16 -27.26 10.68
C LEU A 375 10.64 -27.58 10.39
N GLN A 376 11.17 -27.10 9.25
CA GLN A 376 12.58 -27.26 8.91
C GLN A 376 13.51 -26.48 9.84
N ALA A 377 13.16 -25.24 10.21
CA ALA A 377 13.92 -24.45 11.17
C ALA A 377 13.90 -25.09 12.57
N PHE A 378 12.72 -25.56 12.99
CA PHE A 378 12.52 -26.30 14.23
C PHE A 378 13.37 -27.57 14.28
N GLU A 379 13.36 -28.39 13.22
CA GLU A 379 14.16 -29.62 13.18
C GLU A 379 15.67 -29.33 13.24
N LYS A 380 16.15 -28.23 12.61
CA LYS A 380 17.54 -27.81 12.73
C LYS A 380 17.91 -27.47 14.17
N MET A 381 17.04 -26.76 14.88
CA MET A 381 17.22 -26.44 16.30
C MET A 381 17.25 -27.70 17.16
N LEU A 382 16.33 -28.65 16.94
CA LEU A 382 16.31 -29.93 17.66
C LEU A 382 17.58 -30.76 17.45
N LYS A 383 18.14 -30.76 16.23
CA LYS A 383 19.43 -31.42 15.93
C LYS A 383 20.61 -30.81 16.68
N ARG A 384 20.54 -29.52 17.03
CA ARG A 384 21.52 -28.84 17.90
C ARG A 384 21.34 -29.16 19.39
N ARG A 385 20.40 -30.04 19.75
CA ARG A 385 20.07 -30.46 21.13
C ARG A 385 19.48 -29.36 22.03
N VAL A 386 18.92 -28.31 21.45
CA VAL A 386 18.12 -27.32 22.19
C VAL A 386 16.88 -28.03 22.76
N GLU A 387 16.55 -27.79 24.02
CA GLU A 387 15.33 -28.30 24.65
C GLU A 387 14.11 -27.50 24.20
N VAL A 388 13.07 -28.16 23.70
CA VAL A 388 11.93 -27.46 23.11
C VAL A 388 10.62 -27.91 23.74
N PHE A 389 9.83 -26.95 24.20
CA PHE A 389 8.54 -27.19 24.86
C PHE A 389 7.44 -26.45 24.10
N ILE A 390 6.52 -27.17 23.47
CA ILE A 390 5.31 -26.59 22.87
C ILE A 390 4.09 -27.04 23.65
N GLY A 391 3.48 -26.09 24.35
CA GLY A 391 2.22 -26.27 25.06
C GLY A 391 1.09 -25.60 24.30
N TYR A 392 -0.02 -26.30 24.08
CA TYR A 392 -1.14 -25.71 23.33
C TYR A 392 -2.50 -26.13 23.84
N GLY A 393 -3.57 -25.39 23.52
CA GLY A 393 -4.94 -25.91 23.60
C GLY A 393 -6.00 -24.94 24.09
N LEU A 394 -7.24 -25.21 23.68
CA LEU A 394 -8.48 -24.61 24.22
C LEU A 394 -9.55 -25.69 24.41
N GLY A 395 -9.19 -26.75 25.13
CA GLY A 395 -10.02 -27.92 25.41
C GLY A 395 -9.57 -29.17 24.65
N ASN A 396 -10.36 -30.22 24.77
CA ASN A 396 -10.05 -31.55 24.22
C ASN A 396 -10.13 -31.58 22.68
N GLU A 397 -10.95 -30.72 22.08
CA GLU A 397 -11.16 -30.66 20.63
C GLU A 397 -11.18 -29.22 20.13
N ASP A 398 -10.68 -29.01 18.91
CA ASP A 398 -10.77 -27.74 18.20
C ASP A 398 -11.73 -27.88 17.02
N LYS A 399 -12.97 -27.40 17.21
CA LYS A 399 -14.06 -27.55 16.23
C LYS A 399 -13.82 -26.81 14.91
N ASN A 400 -12.93 -25.81 14.92
CA ASN A 400 -12.62 -24.99 13.74
C ASN A 400 -11.30 -25.42 13.07
N MET A 401 -10.78 -26.60 13.41
CA MET A 401 -9.53 -27.11 12.85
C MET A 401 -9.71 -27.56 11.40
N SER A 402 -8.91 -27.00 10.49
CA SER A 402 -8.86 -27.47 9.10
C SER A 402 -8.02 -28.74 8.95
N GLU A 403 -8.17 -29.45 7.82
CA GLU A 403 -7.32 -30.61 7.50
C GLU A 403 -5.83 -30.24 7.44
N ALA A 404 -5.52 -29.05 6.93
CA ALA A 404 -4.16 -28.53 6.90
C ALA A 404 -3.61 -28.32 8.32
N ASP A 405 -4.41 -27.76 9.23
CA ASP A 405 -4.02 -27.57 10.64
C ASP A 405 -3.78 -28.91 11.34
N SER A 406 -4.66 -29.89 11.11
CA SER A 406 -4.49 -31.26 11.64
C SER A 406 -3.19 -31.89 11.15
N LYS A 407 -2.83 -31.66 9.88
CA LYS A 407 -1.54 -32.11 9.34
C LYS A 407 -0.37 -31.41 10.03
N ALA A 408 -0.45 -30.12 10.28
CA ALA A 408 0.61 -29.37 10.97
C ALA A 408 0.83 -29.86 12.42
N GLU A 409 -0.26 -30.11 13.17
CA GLU A 409 -0.20 -30.73 14.50
C GLU A 409 0.47 -32.11 14.44
N LYS A 410 0.06 -32.98 13.50
CA LYS A 410 0.65 -34.31 13.30
C LYS A 410 2.14 -34.28 12.94
N GLU A 411 2.60 -33.30 12.16
CA GLU A 411 4.03 -33.16 11.85
C GLU A 411 4.85 -32.76 13.09
N LEU A 412 4.30 -31.90 13.97
CA LEU A 412 4.93 -31.63 15.26
C LEU A 412 4.94 -32.87 16.17
N GLU A 413 3.86 -33.66 16.20
CA GLU A 413 3.84 -34.93 16.94
C GLU A 413 4.90 -35.91 16.43
N LYS A 414 5.10 -36.01 15.11
CA LYS A 414 6.17 -36.84 14.53
C LYS A 414 7.55 -36.37 14.99
N LEU A 415 7.79 -35.05 15.01
CA LEU A 415 9.05 -34.50 15.52
C LEU A 415 9.24 -34.82 17.01
N ALA A 416 8.19 -34.70 17.82
CA ALA A 416 8.24 -35.00 19.25
C ALA A 416 8.56 -36.48 19.52
N ARG A 417 8.04 -37.40 18.70
CA ARG A 417 8.40 -38.83 18.77
C ARG A 417 9.83 -39.11 18.33
N LYS A 418 10.36 -38.32 17.39
CA LYS A 418 11.69 -38.50 16.81
C LYS A 418 12.81 -37.94 17.69
N TYR A 419 12.58 -36.82 18.37
CA TYR A 419 13.59 -36.09 19.14
C TYR A 419 13.25 -36.07 20.63
N LYS A 420 14.13 -36.67 21.45
CA LYS A 420 13.93 -36.77 22.92
C LYS A 420 13.96 -35.42 23.64
N ASN A 421 14.53 -34.39 23.01
CA ASN A 421 14.61 -33.02 23.49
C ASN A 421 13.43 -32.16 23.03
N PHE A 422 12.32 -32.76 22.58
CA PHE A 422 11.10 -32.05 22.20
C PHE A 422 9.89 -32.60 22.96
N TRP A 423 9.23 -31.72 23.71
CA TRP A 423 7.98 -31.98 24.40
C TRP A 423 6.84 -31.20 23.75
N LEU A 424 5.88 -31.93 23.19
CA LEU A 424 4.63 -31.39 22.67
C LEU A 424 3.48 -31.87 23.56
N LYS A 425 2.71 -30.94 24.15
CA LYS A 425 1.61 -31.31 25.04
C LYS A 425 0.39 -30.41 24.87
N ARG A 426 -0.78 -31.03 24.79
CA ARG A 426 -2.06 -30.32 24.87
C ARG A 426 -2.37 -30.02 26.34
N LEU A 427 -2.43 -28.74 26.70
CA LEU A 427 -2.59 -28.22 28.06
C LEU A 427 -4.05 -27.88 28.42
N GLY A 428 -5.02 -28.51 27.76
CA GLY A 428 -6.45 -28.30 28.03
C GLY A 428 -6.92 -26.91 27.65
N ASN A 429 -7.58 -26.20 28.58
CA ASN A 429 -8.19 -24.88 28.34
C ASN A 429 -7.19 -23.73 28.56
N THR A 430 -6.08 -23.68 27.82
CA THR A 430 -5.04 -22.64 27.99
C THR A 430 -5.16 -21.50 26.99
N HIS A 431 -5.51 -20.31 27.47
CA HIS A 431 -5.47 -19.10 26.65
C HIS A 431 -4.10 -18.38 26.69
N ALA A 432 -3.08 -19.00 27.30
CA ALA A 432 -1.77 -18.39 27.49
C ALA A 432 -1.00 -18.28 26.16
N LYS A 433 -0.21 -17.20 26.04
CA LYS A 433 0.57 -16.87 24.84
C LYS A 433 1.95 -16.44 25.26
N ILE A 434 2.79 -17.43 25.53
CA ILE A 434 4.10 -17.23 26.15
C ILE A 434 5.17 -17.70 25.18
N LEU A 435 6.24 -16.92 25.07
CA LEU A 435 7.47 -17.28 24.37
C LEU A 435 8.64 -17.08 25.32
N ILE A 436 9.44 -18.12 25.56
CA ILE A 436 10.66 -18.03 26.37
C ILE A 436 11.84 -18.52 25.54
N CYS A 437 12.90 -17.72 25.47
CA CYS A 437 14.13 -18.03 24.77
C CYS A 437 15.31 -18.02 25.76
N ASP A 438 15.85 -19.20 26.05
CA ASP A 438 17.01 -19.41 26.95
C ASP A 438 16.81 -18.70 28.31
N THR A 439 17.83 -17.94 28.74
CA THR A 439 17.80 -16.94 29.82
C THR A 439 17.81 -15.51 29.26
N LYS A 440 17.60 -15.35 27.95
CA LYS A 440 17.70 -14.07 27.22
C LYS A 440 16.44 -13.23 27.36
N PHE A 441 15.28 -13.83 27.11
CA PHE A 441 14.00 -13.14 27.24
C PHE A 441 12.81 -14.08 27.45
N MET A 442 11.76 -13.54 28.05
CA MET A 442 10.41 -14.08 28.03
C MET A 442 9.41 -13.03 27.53
N ILE A 443 8.36 -13.47 26.84
CA ILE A 443 7.31 -12.61 26.32
C ILE A 443 5.95 -13.17 26.73
N THR A 444 5.08 -12.30 27.22
CA THR A 444 3.63 -12.54 27.32
C THR A 444 2.90 -11.56 26.41
N THR A 445 1.83 -11.99 25.74
CA THR A 445 1.18 -11.18 24.71
C THR A 445 -0.29 -11.57 24.52
N SER A 446 -1.06 -10.74 23.83
CA SER A 446 -2.34 -11.14 23.23
C SER A 446 -2.15 -11.89 21.89
N PHE A 447 -0.96 -11.81 21.28
CA PHE A 447 -0.62 -12.40 19.98
C PHE A 447 -0.47 -13.92 20.04
N ASN A 448 -1.17 -14.64 19.16
CA ASN A 448 -1.09 -16.10 19.09
C ASN A 448 0.18 -16.58 18.37
N TRP A 449 1.17 -17.05 19.12
CA TRP A 449 2.46 -17.52 18.58
C TRP A 449 2.34 -18.57 17.46
N LEU A 450 1.46 -19.57 17.59
CA LEU A 450 1.34 -20.68 16.63
C LEU A 450 0.07 -20.59 15.77
N SER A 451 -0.65 -19.47 15.82
CA SER A 451 -1.93 -19.30 15.14
C SER A 451 -2.31 -17.83 14.91
N PHE A 452 -1.34 -17.00 14.50
CA PHE A 452 -1.53 -15.54 14.48
C PHE A 452 -2.65 -15.05 13.54
N LYS A 453 -3.01 -15.78 12.48
CA LYS A 453 -4.26 -15.53 11.73
C LYS A 453 -5.50 -16.18 12.39
N GLY A 454 -5.54 -16.29 13.73
CA GLY A 454 -6.60 -17.02 14.45
C GLY A 454 -8.02 -16.51 14.17
N ASP A 455 -9.01 -17.16 14.78
CA ASP A 455 -10.48 -16.95 14.67
C ASP A 455 -10.96 -16.03 13.51
N PRO A 456 -11.53 -16.62 12.43
CA PRO A 456 -12.08 -15.90 11.28
C PRO A 456 -13.07 -14.78 11.64
N ASP A 457 -13.74 -14.87 12.79
CA ASP A 457 -14.77 -13.91 13.21
C ASP A 457 -14.18 -12.60 13.77
N ARG A 458 -12.86 -12.54 14.03
CA ARG A 458 -12.16 -11.36 14.55
C ARG A 458 -11.23 -10.76 13.49
N THR A 459 -11.78 -9.83 12.70
CA THR A 459 -11.07 -9.18 11.57
C THR A 459 -9.91 -8.29 12.00
N PHE A 460 -10.01 -7.55 13.10
CA PHE A 460 -8.95 -6.66 13.61
C PHE A 460 -8.60 -7.06 15.05
N ARG A 461 -7.35 -6.88 15.48
CA ARG A 461 -6.86 -7.22 16.84
C ARG A 461 -5.74 -6.28 17.23
N ASP A 462 -5.86 -5.62 18.37
CA ASP A 462 -4.73 -4.86 18.92
C ASP A 462 -3.84 -5.85 19.66
N GLU A 463 -2.77 -6.27 19.00
CA GLU A 463 -1.86 -7.28 19.55
C GLU A 463 -0.70 -6.61 20.28
N ARG A 464 -0.71 -6.71 21.61
CA ARG A 464 0.30 -6.10 22.49
C ARG A 464 0.96 -7.16 23.35
N GLY A 465 2.25 -6.99 23.61
CA GLY A 465 3.02 -7.88 24.47
C GLY A 465 3.95 -7.13 25.41
N THR A 466 4.51 -7.89 26.36
CA THR A 466 5.55 -7.42 27.28
C THR A 466 6.68 -8.43 27.25
N LEU A 467 7.86 -7.94 26.90
CA LEU A 467 9.12 -8.66 26.94
C LEU A 467 9.84 -8.36 28.27
N VAL A 468 10.42 -9.38 28.88
CA VAL A 468 11.24 -9.26 30.08
C VAL A 468 12.54 -10.01 29.85
N SER A 469 13.68 -9.38 30.10
CA SER A 469 15.01 -9.98 29.94
C SER A 469 15.76 -10.20 31.25
N ILE A 470 15.03 -10.36 32.37
CA ILE A 470 15.62 -10.59 33.70
C ILE A 470 15.80 -12.10 33.91
N PRO A 471 17.05 -12.65 33.96
CA PRO A 471 17.30 -14.09 33.93
C PRO A 471 16.58 -14.87 35.03
N LYS A 472 16.61 -14.37 36.27
CA LYS A 472 15.94 -15.01 37.42
C LYS A 472 14.45 -15.24 37.17
N ASN A 473 13.75 -14.22 36.66
CA ASN A 473 12.31 -14.32 36.39
C ASN A 473 12.00 -15.23 35.20
N ILE A 474 12.87 -15.23 34.19
CA ILE A 474 12.77 -16.15 33.06
C ILE A 474 12.87 -17.60 33.54
N ASP A 475 13.85 -17.91 34.38
CA ASP A 475 14.04 -19.24 34.98
C ASP A 475 12.85 -19.67 35.84
N GLU A 476 12.34 -18.78 36.70
CA GLU A 476 11.18 -19.05 37.55
C GLU A 476 9.92 -19.34 36.73
N LEU A 477 9.63 -18.54 35.70
CA LEU A 477 8.47 -18.75 34.83
C LEU A 477 8.61 -20.04 34.03
N PHE A 478 9.80 -20.29 33.47
CA PHE A 478 10.08 -21.52 32.74
C PHE A 478 9.87 -22.75 33.63
N ALA A 479 10.41 -22.76 34.84
CA ALA A 479 10.25 -23.86 35.79
C ALA A 479 8.77 -24.08 36.16
N SER A 480 7.99 -23.00 36.33
CA SER A 480 6.55 -23.08 36.61
C SER A 480 5.77 -23.74 35.48
N TYR A 481 6.04 -23.37 34.22
CA TYR A 481 5.35 -23.95 33.07
C TYR A 481 5.87 -25.33 32.68
N ARG A 482 7.15 -25.63 32.89
CA ARG A 482 7.74 -26.95 32.61
C ARG A 482 7.02 -28.07 33.36
N LYS A 483 6.58 -27.82 34.60
CA LYS A 483 5.78 -28.76 35.40
C LYS A 483 4.48 -29.22 34.73
N LYS A 484 3.97 -28.46 33.76
CA LYS A 484 2.78 -28.85 33.00
C LYS A 484 3.09 -29.90 31.93
N PHE A 485 4.36 -30.08 31.57
CA PHE A 485 4.83 -31.03 30.56
C PHE A 485 5.14 -32.41 31.13
N ASP A 486 5.49 -32.47 32.41
CA ASP A 486 5.49 -33.70 33.22
C ASP A 486 4.09 -34.30 33.26
#